data_AF-A0A530AW96-F1
#
_entry.id   AF-A0A530AW96-F1
#
_cell.length_a   1.000
_cell.length_b   1.000
_cell.length_c   1.000
_cell.angle_alpha   90.00
_cell.angle_beta   90.00
_cell.angle_gamma   90.00
#
_symmetry.space_group_name_H-M   'P 1'
#
loop_
_entity.id
_entity.type
_entity.pdbx_description
1 polymer ?
#
loop_
_entity_poly.entity_id
_entity_poly.type
_entity_poly.pdbx_seq_one_letter_code
_entity_poly.pdbx_strand_id
1 'polypeptide(L)'
;RAFAETMTAAWTDESRAVEGRPDAQEEAVALYTMHAAKGLEWPIVVPVNTMTGIMAPESAVTDRDSNIFYCPVFGVRPVGYDDARDAEKAELDRERIRLWYVAATRARELLVLPRLDAAPSKSAWISLLDLSLGELPALDLSHLPPAMGAAPTGQSNLQTREIFAAEAAAIADRHRRLTWLASSRDETSTGPVVTPEAAEIWAASDAGQPHDEATPASIQGGRERGLILHKLLEEVLTGETPDDVACLAERAQVLIAAIDKPVVDDPAQGLSPAELAGCVA
;
A
#
# COMPACT_ATOMS: atom_id res chain seq x y z
N ARG A 1 8.71 37.86 11.05
CA ARG A 1 7.36 38.06 11.64
C ARG A 1 6.28 37.77 10.61
N ALA A 2 6.30 38.44 9.45
CA ALA A 2 5.42 38.13 8.31
C ALA A 2 5.37 36.63 7.94
N PHE A 3 6.52 35.94 7.86
CA PHE A 3 6.56 34.50 7.56
C PHE A 3 5.80 33.63 8.58
N ALA A 4 5.95 33.92 9.87
CA ALA A 4 5.28 33.15 10.93
C ALA A 4 3.77 33.40 10.92
N GLU A 5 3.36 34.63 10.61
CA GLU A 5 1.94 35.01 10.44
C GLU A 5 1.34 34.34 9.20
N THR A 6 2.07 34.26 8.08
CA THR A 6 1.65 33.53 6.87
C THR A 6 1.52 32.03 7.11
N MET A 7 2.46 31.41 7.82
CA MET A 7 2.40 29.98 8.18
C MET A 7 1.23 29.68 9.13
N THR A 8 0.97 30.57 10.08
CA THR A 8 -0.16 30.41 11.01
C THR A 8 -1.49 30.54 10.29
N ALA A 9 -1.62 31.51 9.38
CA ALA A 9 -2.81 31.68 8.55
C ALA A 9 -3.07 30.46 7.65
N ALA A 10 -2.02 29.92 7.01
CA ALA A 10 -2.10 28.71 6.19
C ALA A 10 -2.45 27.44 7.00
N TRP A 11 -2.12 27.41 8.30
CA TRP A 11 -2.45 26.30 9.19
C TRP A 11 -3.88 26.39 9.74
N THR A 12 -4.36 27.61 10.02
CA THR A 12 -5.73 27.84 10.52
C THR A 12 -6.78 27.80 9.42
N ASP A 13 -6.40 28.09 8.18
CA ASP A 13 -7.25 27.90 7.02
C ASP A 13 -7.22 26.40 6.68
N GLU A 14 -8.25 25.66 7.11
CA GLU A 14 -8.50 24.23 6.76
C GLU A 14 -8.70 24.01 5.25
N SER A 15 -8.15 24.86 4.39
CA SER A 15 -7.77 24.48 3.04
C SER A 15 -6.73 23.37 3.18
N ARG A 16 -7.22 22.13 3.28
CA ARG A 16 -6.46 20.95 2.90
C ARG A 16 -5.86 21.31 1.55
N ALA A 17 -4.56 21.60 1.53
CA ALA A 17 -3.83 21.58 0.29
C ALA A 17 -4.08 20.17 -0.25
N VAL A 18 -4.94 20.09 -1.27
CA VAL A 18 -5.18 18.85 -2.00
C VAL A 18 -3.83 18.53 -2.61
N GLU A 19 -3.08 17.68 -1.93
CA GLU A 19 -1.84 17.13 -2.44
C GLU A 19 -2.20 16.43 -3.76
N GLY A 20 -1.63 16.93 -4.85
CA GLY A 20 -2.01 16.57 -6.21
C GLY A 20 -3.13 17.42 -6.79
N ARG A 21 -2.90 18.73 -7.02
CA ARG A 21 -3.63 19.41 -8.10
C ARG A 21 -3.20 18.76 -9.42
N PRO A 22 -4.07 18.03 -10.13
CA PRO A 22 -3.75 17.60 -11.47
C PRO A 22 -3.88 18.85 -12.34
N ASP A 23 -2.81 19.28 -13.01
CA ASP A 23 -2.79 20.42 -13.94
C ASP A 23 -3.66 20.19 -15.21
N ALA A 24 -4.57 19.20 -15.21
CA ALA A 24 -5.35 18.72 -16.35
C ALA A 24 -6.88 18.80 -16.12
N GLN A 25 -7.36 19.91 -15.57
CA GLN A 25 -8.66 19.95 -14.89
C GLN A 25 -9.92 19.96 -15.79
N GLU A 26 -9.82 20.17 -17.10
CA GLU A 26 -11.02 20.30 -17.95
C GLU A 26 -11.35 19.04 -18.78
N GLU A 27 -10.43 18.08 -18.95
CA GLU A 27 -10.64 16.90 -19.81
C GLU A 27 -10.12 15.59 -19.19
N ALA A 28 -10.21 15.42 -17.87
CA ALA A 28 -9.73 14.22 -17.18
C ALA A 28 -10.82 13.50 -16.36
N VAL A 29 -10.72 12.17 -16.28
CA VAL A 29 -11.49 11.35 -15.34
C VAL A 29 -10.73 11.26 -14.02
N ALA A 30 -11.34 11.73 -12.93
CA ALA A 30 -10.74 11.69 -11.62
C ALA A 30 -11.08 10.38 -10.89
N LEU A 31 -10.06 9.73 -10.30
CA LEU A 31 -10.22 8.54 -9.49
C LEU A 31 -10.17 8.91 -8.00
N TYR A 32 -11.20 8.54 -7.27
CA TYR A 32 -11.31 8.77 -5.84
C TYR A 32 -11.65 7.48 -5.10
N THR A 33 -11.19 7.37 -3.86
CA THR A 33 -11.71 6.37 -2.94
C THR A 33 -13.11 6.77 -2.47
N MET A 34 -13.96 5.79 -2.12
CA MET A 34 -15.32 6.07 -1.62
C MET A 34 -15.31 7.00 -0.39
N HIS A 35 -14.30 6.85 0.47
CA HIS A 35 -14.11 7.72 1.64
C HIS A 35 -13.79 9.16 1.24
N ALA A 36 -12.84 9.37 0.32
CA ALA A 36 -12.43 10.70 -0.14
C ALA A 36 -13.54 11.43 -0.90
N ALA A 37 -14.48 10.67 -1.48
CA ALA A 37 -15.62 11.22 -2.20
C ALA A 37 -16.69 11.84 -1.27
N LYS A 38 -16.64 11.59 0.05
CA LYS A 38 -17.62 12.12 1.01
C LYS A 38 -17.68 13.64 0.98
N GLY A 39 -18.87 14.19 0.79
CA GLY A 39 -19.09 15.64 0.72
C GLY A 39 -18.79 16.27 -0.65
N LEU A 40 -18.28 15.49 -1.60
CA LEU A 40 -18.12 15.88 -3.00
C LEU A 40 -19.29 15.35 -3.84
N GLU A 41 -19.46 15.89 -5.04
CA GLU A 41 -20.47 15.44 -5.99
C GLU A 41 -19.99 15.63 -7.43
N TRP A 42 -20.44 14.74 -8.33
CA TRP A 42 -20.10 14.78 -9.76
C TRP A 42 -21.36 14.52 -10.59
N PRO A 43 -21.44 15.06 -11.83
CA PRO A 43 -22.54 14.76 -12.74
C PRO A 43 -22.69 13.24 -12.96
N ILE A 44 -21.58 12.57 -13.23
CA ILE A 44 -21.52 11.12 -13.49
C ILE A 44 -20.57 10.46 -12.49
N VAL A 45 -21.00 9.34 -11.91
CA VAL A 45 -20.15 8.51 -11.04
C VAL A 45 -20.19 7.06 -11.52
N VAL A 46 -19.02 6.44 -11.58
CA VAL A 46 -18.83 5.03 -11.97
C VAL A 46 -18.08 4.31 -10.86
N PRO A 47 -18.75 3.51 -9.99
CA PRO A 47 -18.05 2.67 -9.03
C PRO A 47 -17.27 1.57 -9.77
N VAL A 48 -15.94 1.60 -9.66
CA VAL A 48 -15.03 0.62 -10.28
C VAL A 48 -14.50 -0.37 -9.24
N ASN A 49 -13.89 -1.46 -9.71
CA ASN A 49 -13.27 -2.48 -8.87
C ASN A 49 -14.24 -3.18 -7.88
N THR A 50 -15.52 -3.27 -8.24
CA THR A 50 -16.57 -3.82 -7.36
C THR A 50 -16.54 -5.35 -7.24
N MET A 51 -15.76 -6.05 -8.08
CA MET A 51 -15.56 -7.50 -7.99
C MET A 51 -14.54 -7.92 -6.92
N THR A 52 -13.74 -6.98 -6.40
CA THR A 52 -12.69 -7.31 -5.44
C THR A 52 -13.29 -7.87 -4.16
N GLY A 53 -12.67 -8.96 -3.67
CA GLY A 53 -13.01 -9.53 -2.38
C GLY A 53 -12.71 -8.55 -1.26
N ILE A 54 -13.62 -8.46 -0.30
CA ILE A 54 -13.43 -7.68 0.91
C ILE A 54 -12.35 -8.33 1.77
N MET A 55 -11.36 -7.54 2.16
CA MET A 55 -10.29 -8.01 3.02
C MET A 55 -10.84 -8.45 4.39
N ALA A 56 -10.31 -9.56 4.89
CA ALA A 56 -10.61 -10.01 6.24
C ALA A 56 -10.10 -8.96 7.25
N PRO A 57 -10.85 -8.71 8.34
CA PRO A 57 -10.38 -7.83 9.40
C PRO A 57 -9.12 -8.40 10.05
N GLU A 58 -8.31 -7.51 10.63
CA GLU A 58 -7.12 -7.89 11.39
C GLU A 58 -7.46 -8.83 12.56
N SER A 59 -6.48 -9.62 12.98
CA SER A 59 -6.64 -10.56 14.09
C SER A 59 -6.71 -9.86 15.44
N ALA A 60 -6.22 -8.63 15.57
CA ALA A 60 -6.32 -7.83 16.78
C ALA A 60 -7.60 -6.97 16.72
N VAL A 61 -8.39 -7.02 17.78
CA VAL A 61 -9.70 -6.35 17.84
C VAL A 61 -9.85 -5.60 19.15
N THR A 62 -10.37 -4.38 19.08
CA THR A 62 -10.66 -3.55 20.25
C THR A 62 -12.16 -3.46 20.44
N ASP A 63 -12.67 -3.96 21.57
CA ASP A 63 -14.04 -3.70 22.00
C ASP A 63 -14.09 -2.30 22.62
N ARG A 64 -14.81 -1.38 21.96
CA ARG A 64 -14.91 0.03 22.36
C ARG A 64 -15.83 0.24 23.56
N ASP A 65 -16.81 -0.64 23.75
CA ASP A 65 -17.80 -0.51 24.83
C ASP A 65 -17.17 -0.92 26.17
N SER A 66 -16.39 -1.99 26.17
CA SER A 66 -15.64 -2.45 27.36
C SER A 66 -14.23 -1.86 27.46
N ASN A 67 -13.74 -1.20 26.40
CA ASN A 67 -12.37 -0.70 26.27
C ASN A 67 -11.31 -1.80 26.46
N ILE A 68 -11.61 -3.01 25.99
CA ILE A 68 -10.73 -4.18 26.06
C ILE A 68 -10.12 -4.44 24.69
N PHE A 69 -8.80 -4.59 24.67
CA PHE A 69 -8.05 -4.99 23.49
C PHE A 69 -7.82 -6.51 23.50
N TYR A 70 -8.33 -7.20 22.49
CA TYR A 70 -8.13 -8.62 22.30
C TYR A 70 -7.12 -8.87 21.18
N CYS A 71 -6.00 -9.49 21.54
CA CYS A 71 -4.94 -9.83 20.62
C CYS A 71 -4.52 -11.28 20.83
N PRO A 72 -4.65 -12.16 19.81
CA PRO A 72 -4.10 -13.50 19.87
C PRO A 72 -2.57 -13.45 19.91
N VAL A 73 -1.96 -14.11 20.89
CA VAL A 73 -0.49 -14.17 21.04
C VAL A 73 -0.05 -15.61 20.80
N PHE A 74 0.88 -15.81 19.87
CA PHE A 74 1.31 -17.14 19.41
C PHE A 74 0.15 -18.06 19.00
N GLY A 75 -0.90 -17.49 18.39
CA GLY A 75 -2.10 -18.22 17.98
C GLY A 75 -3.07 -18.56 19.14
N VAL A 76 -2.72 -18.24 20.38
CA VAL A 76 -3.61 -18.42 21.54
C VAL A 76 -4.55 -17.24 21.65
N ARG A 77 -5.85 -17.53 21.54
CA ARG A 77 -6.93 -16.52 21.61
C ARG A 77 -7.33 -16.29 23.08
N PRO A 78 -7.42 -15.03 23.54
CA PRO A 78 -7.94 -14.74 24.88
C PRO A 78 -9.44 -15.07 24.98
N VAL A 79 -9.92 -15.29 26.21
CA VAL A 79 -11.35 -15.51 26.49
C VAL A 79 -12.15 -14.28 26.03
N GLY A 80 -13.27 -14.50 25.33
CA GLY A 80 -14.11 -13.43 24.78
C GLY A 80 -13.64 -12.88 23.42
N TYR A 81 -12.50 -13.34 22.89
CA TYR A 81 -11.97 -12.89 21.60
C TYR A 81 -12.92 -13.12 20.43
N ASP A 82 -13.49 -14.34 20.31
CA ASP A 82 -14.31 -14.67 19.14
C ASP A 82 -15.58 -13.82 19.09
N ASP A 83 -16.19 -13.54 20.25
CA ASP A 83 -17.36 -12.67 20.36
C ASP A 83 -17.01 -11.22 19.96
N ALA A 84 -15.89 -10.68 20.47
CA ALA A 84 -15.43 -9.34 20.12
C ALA A 84 -15.10 -9.22 18.62
N ARG A 85 -14.45 -10.24 18.04
CA ARG A 85 -14.13 -10.30 16.61
C ARG A 85 -15.39 -10.34 15.76
N ASP A 86 -16.38 -11.14 16.13
CA ASP A 86 -17.61 -11.26 15.37
C ASP A 86 -18.45 -9.98 15.45
N ALA A 87 -18.43 -9.29 16.60
CA ALA A 87 -19.04 -7.97 16.76
C ALA A 87 -18.37 -6.90 15.89
N GLU A 88 -17.03 -6.82 15.90
CA GLU A 88 -16.26 -5.90 15.06
C GLU A 88 -16.50 -6.17 13.57
N LYS A 89 -16.47 -7.44 13.16
CA LYS A 89 -16.78 -7.83 11.78
C LYS A 89 -18.16 -7.34 11.36
N ALA A 90 -19.17 -7.51 12.22
CA ALA A 90 -20.53 -7.05 11.92
C ALA A 90 -20.60 -5.52 11.79
N GLU A 91 -19.83 -4.75 12.58
CA GLU A 91 -19.78 -3.29 12.42
C GLU A 91 -19.06 -2.88 11.12
N LEU A 92 -17.95 -3.53 10.78
CA LEU A 92 -17.26 -3.30 9.51
C LEU A 92 -18.16 -3.62 8.30
N ASP A 93 -18.95 -4.69 8.37
CA ASP A 93 -19.91 -5.05 7.32
C ASP A 93 -20.99 -3.96 7.17
N ARG A 94 -21.50 -3.39 8.27
CA ARG A 94 -22.43 -2.25 8.22
C ARG A 94 -21.76 -1.00 7.65
N GLU A 95 -20.51 -0.73 8.03
CA GLU A 95 -19.77 0.42 7.52
C GLU A 95 -19.56 0.33 6.00
N ARG A 96 -19.23 -0.86 5.48
CA ARG A 96 -19.08 -1.09 4.03
C ARG A 96 -20.38 -0.80 3.26
N ILE A 97 -21.54 -1.13 3.84
CA ILE A 97 -22.84 -0.73 3.29
C ILE A 97 -22.99 0.79 3.27
N ARG A 98 -22.59 1.50 4.33
CA ARG A 98 -22.60 2.97 4.38
C ARG A 98 -21.64 3.58 3.35
N LEU A 99 -20.50 2.96 3.08
CA LEU A 99 -19.57 3.41 2.02
C LEU A 99 -20.18 3.28 0.62
N TRP A 100 -20.90 2.19 0.35
CA TRP A 100 -21.69 2.06 -0.87
C TRP A 100 -22.74 3.17 -0.99
N TYR A 101 -23.44 3.49 0.10
CA TYR A 101 -24.36 4.62 0.13
C TYR A 101 -23.65 5.94 -0.19
N VAL A 102 -22.47 6.20 0.39
CA VAL A 102 -21.66 7.38 0.05
C VAL A 102 -21.40 7.39 -1.45
N ALA A 103 -20.82 6.33 -2.01
CA ALA A 103 -20.45 6.22 -3.42
C ALA A 103 -21.65 6.43 -4.37
N ALA A 104 -22.77 5.75 -4.12
CA ALA A 104 -23.97 5.83 -4.94
C ALA A 104 -24.60 7.24 -4.91
N THR A 105 -24.52 7.94 -3.77
CA THR A 105 -25.11 9.28 -3.59
C THR A 105 -24.20 10.42 -4.04
N ARG A 106 -23.00 10.14 -4.57
CA ARG A 106 -22.14 11.20 -5.14
C ARG A 106 -22.56 11.60 -6.56
N ALA A 107 -23.34 10.76 -7.24
CA ALA A 107 -23.86 11.02 -8.57
C ALA A 107 -25.00 12.05 -8.51
N ARG A 108 -24.89 13.12 -9.30
CA ARG A 108 -25.95 14.13 -9.43
C ARG A 108 -26.94 13.81 -10.53
N GLU A 109 -26.45 13.29 -11.65
CA GLU A 109 -27.25 13.07 -12.86
C GLU A 109 -27.29 11.58 -13.22
N LEU A 110 -26.15 10.90 -13.20
CA LEU A 110 -26.04 9.51 -13.64
C LEU A 110 -25.09 8.69 -12.75
N LEU A 111 -25.61 7.58 -12.22
CA LEU A 111 -24.82 6.52 -11.60
C LEU A 111 -24.71 5.37 -12.60
N VAL A 112 -23.49 5.06 -13.03
CA VAL A 112 -23.22 3.95 -13.95
C VAL A 112 -22.62 2.80 -13.16
N LEU A 113 -23.31 1.66 -13.15
CA LEU A 113 -22.86 0.46 -12.43
C LEU A 113 -22.31 -0.55 -13.44
N PRO A 114 -20.99 -0.86 -13.41
CA PRO A 114 -20.43 -1.86 -14.30
C PRO A 114 -21.02 -3.25 -14.02
N ARG A 115 -21.55 -3.89 -15.06
CA ARG A 115 -21.94 -5.30 -15.05
C ARG A 115 -20.85 -6.09 -15.76
N LEU A 116 -20.30 -7.10 -15.09
CA LEU A 116 -19.28 -7.98 -15.65
C LEU A 116 -19.89 -9.34 -15.94
N ASP A 117 -19.45 -9.99 -17.02
CA ASP A 117 -19.89 -11.32 -17.43
C ASP A 117 -19.18 -12.43 -16.63
N ALA A 118 -19.09 -12.23 -15.31
CA ALA A 118 -18.53 -13.19 -14.36
C ALA A 118 -19.33 -13.16 -13.07
N ALA A 119 -19.56 -14.33 -12.47
CA ALA A 119 -20.26 -14.42 -11.20
C ALA A 119 -19.36 -13.86 -10.07
N PRO A 120 -19.83 -12.86 -9.30
CA PRO A 120 -19.03 -12.30 -8.22
C PRO A 120 -18.86 -13.30 -7.07
N SER A 121 -17.75 -13.19 -6.34
CA SER A 121 -17.59 -13.89 -5.06
C SER A 121 -18.65 -13.41 -4.06
N LYS A 122 -19.06 -14.28 -3.12
CA LYS A 122 -19.93 -13.90 -2.00
C LYS A 122 -19.32 -12.80 -1.12
N SER A 123 -18.00 -12.70 -1.10
CA SER A 123 -17.26 -11.67 -0.35
C SER A 123 -16.88 -10.46 -1.20
N ALA A 124 -17.34 -10.36 -2.45
CA ALA A 124 -17.04 -9.21 -3.30
C ALA A 124 -17.83 -7.97 -2.85
N TRP A 125 -17.27 -6.79 -3.10
CA TRP A 125 -17.93 -5.51 -2.80
C TRP A 125 -19.32 -5.38 -3.43
N ILE A 126 -19.50 -5.84 -4.68
CA ILE A 126 -20.80 -5.80 -5.36
C ILE A 126 -21.86 -6.67 -4.68
N SER A 127 -21.43 -7.71 -3.96
CA SER A 127 -22.32 -8.70 -3.33
C SER A 127 -22.84 -8.25 -1.97
N LEU A 128 -22.38 -7.10 -1.47
CA LEU A 128 -22.86 -6.52 -0.21
C LEU A 128 -24.29 -6.00 -0.28
N LEU A 129 -24.74 -5.62 -1.48
CA LEU A 129 -26.05 -5.02 -1.73
C LEU A 129 -26.67 -5.68 -2.95
N ASP A 130 -27.97 -5.95 -2.88
CA ASP A 130 -28.73 -6.26 -4.08
C ASP A 130 -29.05 -4.96 -4.81
N LEU A 131 -28.27 -4.66 -5.84
CA LEU A 131 -28.46 -3.51 -6.72
C LEU A 131 -29.38 -3.83 -7.91
N SER A 132 -29.91 -5.06 -7.99
CA SER A 132 -30.79 -5.54 -9.07
C SER A 132 -30.26 -5.20 -10.47
N LEU A 133 -28.94 -5.35 -10.68
CA LEU A 133 -28.23 -4.92 -11.91
C LEU A 133 -28.83 -5.49 -13.21
N GLY A 134 -29.49 -6.64 -13.14
CA GLY A 134 -30.15 -7.27 -14.29
C GLY A 134 -31.43 -6.55 -14.74
N GLU A 135 -32.05 -5.77 -13.86
CA GLU A 135 -33.29 -5.03 -14.13
C GLU A 135 -33.03 -3.59 -14.56
N LEU A 136 -31.81 -3.10 -14.38
CA LEU A 136 -31.41 -1.74 -14.74
C LEU A 136 -31.28 -1.61 -16.26
N PRO A 137 -31.65 -0.45 -16.84
CA PRO A 137 -31.47 -0.19 -18.27
C PRO A 137 -29.98 -0.17 -18.61
N ALA A 138 -29.63 -0.82 -19.72
CA ALA A 138 -28.29 -0.69 -20.28
C ALA A 138 -28.05 0.75 -20.74
N LEU A 139 -26.86 1.28 -20.46
CA LEU A 139 -26.47 2.59 -20.95
C LEU A 139 -26.28 2.53 -22.46
N ASP A 140 -27.15 3.22 -23.21
CA ASP A 140 -27.03 3.33 -24.65
C ASP A 140 -25.96 4.35 -25.02
N LEU A 141 -24.85 3.87 -25.59
CA LEU A 141 -23.73 4.69 -26.05
C LEU A 141 -23.66 4.79 -27.58
N SER A 142 -24.66 4.26 -28.30
CA SER A 142 -24.67 4.18 -29.78
C SER A 142 -24.69 5.53 -30.48
N HIS A 143 -25.16 6.57 -29.78
CA HIS A 143 -25.24 7.94 -30.28
C HIS A 143 -23.92 8.71 -30.14
N LEU A 144 -22.95 8.20 -29.37
CA LEU A 144 -21.64 8.84 -29.22
C LEU A 144 -20.76 8.49 -30.44
N PRO A 145 -19.96 9.45 -30.95
CA PRO A 145 -19.07 9.19 -32.07
C PRO A 145 -18.06 8.10 -31.67
N PRO A 146 -17.80 7.10 -32.52
CA PRO A 146 -16.79 6.09 -32.25
C PRO A 146 -15.39 6.70 -32.46
N ALA A 147 -14.90 7.51 -31.51
CA ALA A 147 -13.47 7.73 -31.23
C ALA A 147 -13.22 8.80 -30.15
N MET A 148 -12.68 8.36 -29.02
CA MET A 148 -11.48 8.96 -28.45
C MET A 148 -10.65 7.82 -27.86
N GLY A 149 -9.68 7.33 -28.65
CA GLY A 149 -8.89 6.14 -28.33
C GLY A 149 -9.68 4.85 -28.48
N ALA A 150 -9.69 4.28 -29.69
CA ALA A 150 -9.92 2.85 -29.81
C ALA A 150 -8.85 2.18 -28.94
N ALA A 151 -9.23 1.67 -27.76
CA ALA A 151 -8.45 0.60 -27.14
C ALA A 151 -8.18 -0.42 -28.25
N PRO A 152 -6.93 -0.85 -28.48
CA PRO A 152 -6.65 -1.83 -29.51
C PRO A 152 -7.67 -2.95 -29.35
N THR A 153 -8.46 -3.16 -30.41
CA THR A 153 -9.50 -4.19 -30.48
C THR A 153 -9.03 -5.41 -29.73
N GLY A 154 -9.77 -5.76 -28.67
CA GLY A 154 -9.34 -6.67 -27.61
C GLY A 154 -8.36 -7.73 -28.10
N GLN A 155 -7.11 -7.63 -27.68
CA GLN A 155 -6.34 -8.85 -27.54
C GLN A 155 -7.17 -9.72 -26.60
N SER A 156 -7.75 -10.78 -27.17
CA SER A 156 -8.36 -11.86 -26.40
C SER A 156 -7.43 -12.12 -25.22
N ASN A 157 -7.94 -11.99 -24.00
CA ASN A 157 -7.15 -12.37 -22.85
C ASN A 157 -6.94 -13.89 -22.92
N LEU A 158 -5.80 -14.31 -23.47
CA LEU A 158 -5.42 -15.73 -23.61
C LEU A 158 -4.90 -16.30 -22.29
N GLN A 159 -4.92 -15.51 -21.21
CA GLN A 159 -4.48 -15.95 -19.90
C GLN A 159 -5.47 -16.97 -19.35
N THR A 160 -5.02 -18.22 -19.24
CA THR A 160 -5.72 -19.25 -18.49
C THR A 160 -5.30 -19.20 -17.01
N ARG A 161 -6.04 -19.90 -16.15
CA ARG A 161 -5.68 -20.02 -14.73
C ARG A 161 -4.27 -20.59 -14.56
N GLU A 162 -3.90 -21.55 -15.41
CA GLU A 162 -2.58 -22.19 -15.40
C GLU A 162 -1.47 -21.21 -15.82
N ILE A 163 -1.72 -20.41 -16.86
CA ILE A 163 -0.76 -19.39 -17.33
C ILE A 163 -0.57 -18.32 -16.25
N PHE A 164 -1.66 -17.82 -15.66
CA PHE A 164 -1.59 -16.84 -14.58
C PHE A 164 -0.79 -17.36 -13.37
N ALA A 165 -1.03 -18.62 -12.96
CA ALA A 165 -0.32 -19.21 -11.83
C ALA A 165 1.19 -19.38 -12.13
N ALA A 166 1.55 -19.80 -13.36
CA ALA A 166 2.94 -19.94 -13.77
C ALA A 166 3.66 -18.59 -13.85
N GLU A 167 3.00 -17.55 -14.36
CA GLU A 167 3.53 -16.18 -14.41
C GLU A 167 3.72 -15.61 -13.00
N ALA A 168 2.73 -15.78 -12.12
CA ALA A 168 2.81 -15.36 -10.73
C ALA A 168 3.97 -16.05 -9.99
N ALA A 169 4.17 -17.36 -10.21
CA ALA A 169 5.31 -18.10 -9.66
C ALA A 169 6.65 -17.58 -10.20
N ALA A 170 6.75 -17.32 -11.51
CA ALA A 170 7.97 -16.76 -12.11
C ALA A 170 8.29 -15.35 -11.59
N ILE A 171 7.27 -14.53 -11.29
CA ILE A 171 7.44 -13.22 -10.65
C ILE A 171 7.91 -13.41 -9.21
N ALA A 172 7.31 -14.32 -8.45
CA ALA A 172 7.73 -14.61 -7.08
C ALA A 172 9.19 -15.12 -7.01
N ASP A 173 9.59 -16.01 -7.93
CA ASP A 173 10.97 -16.52 -8.03
C ASP A 173 11.99 -15.43 -8.41
N ARG A 174 11.59 -14.44 -9.20
CA ARG A 174 12.45 -13.31 -9.61
C ARG A 174 12.39 -12.14 -8.65
N HIS A 175 11.46 -12.14 -7.71
CA HIS A 175 11.32 -11.08 -6.74
C HIS A 175 12.49 -11.13 -5.76
N ARG A 176 13.39 -10.15 -5.84
CA ARG A 176 14.41 -9.96 -4.82
C ARG A 176 13.73 -9.47 -3.55
N ARG A 177 13.76 -10.29 -2.50
CA ARG A 177 13.18 -9.95 -1.20
C ARG A 177 14.04 -8.85 -0.58
N LEU A 178 13.57 -7.61 -0.66
CA LEU A 178 14.14 -6.51 0.09
C LEU A 178 13.74 -6.67 1.55
N THR A 179 14.67 -7.12 2.39
CA THR A 179 14.45 -7.12 3.85
C THR A 179 14.69 -5.71 4.34
N TRP A 180 13.61 -5.00 4.67
CA TRP A 180 13.71 -3.66 5.24
C TRP A 180 14.21 -3.76 6.69
N LEU A 181 15.52 -3.67 6.88
CA LEU A 181 16.14 -3.58 8.21
C LEU A 181 15.95 -2.15 8.73
N ALA A 182 14.84 -1.92 9.46
CA ALA A 182 14.57 -0.67 10.16
C ALA A 182 15.50 -0.54 11.39
N SER A 183 16.77 -0.22 11.18
CA SER A 183 17.78 -0.05 12.25
C SER A 183 17.39 1.00 13.30
N SER A 184 16.46 1.92 13.00
CA SER A 184 15.99 2.94 13.93
C SER A 184 15.08 2.43 15.05
N ARG A 185 14.63 1.15 15.03
CA ARG A 185 13.80 0.57 16.10
C ARG A 185 14.61 -0.04 17.26
N ASP A 186 15.92 -0.24 17.08
CA ASP A 186 16.82 -0.80 18.11
C ASP A 186 17.43 0.25 19.04
N GLU A 187 17.12 1.54 18.88
CA GLU A 187 17.61 2.60 19.78
C GLU A 187 16.90 2.60 21.15
N THR A 188 15.86 1.78 21.34
CA THR A 188 15.19 1.59 22.63
C THR A 188 15.19 0.14 23.04
N SER A 189 15.88 -0.15 24.15
CA SER A 189 15.98 -1.43 24.84
C SER A 189 14.63 -2.16 25.03
N THR A 190 14.19 -2.92 24.03
CA THR A 190 13.31 -4.09 24.15
C THR A 190 13.44 -4.90 22.86
N GLY A 191 13.66 -6.20 22.97
CA GLY A 191 14.19 -7.10 21.94
C GLY A 191 13.45 -7.15 20.59
N PRO A 192 13.99 -7.91 19.62
CA PRO A 192 13.60 -7.79 18.23
C PRO A 192 12.18 -8.28 18.00
N VAL A 193 11.30 -7.37 17.60
CA VAL A 193 10.05 -7.73 16.93
C VAL A 193 10.37 -7.83 15.45
N VAL A 194 10.71 -9.03 15.00
CA VAL A 194 10.76 -9.37 13.58
C VAL A 194 9.33 -9.46 13.08
N THR A 195 8.79 -8.38 12.52
CA THR A 195 7.60 -8.46 11.68
C THR A 195 8.05 -8.60 10.24
N PRO A 196 7.98 -9.79 9.63
CA PRO A 196 8.09 -9.89 8.18
C PRO A 196 6.86 -9.20 7.58
N GLU A 197 7.05 -8.03 6.96
CA GLU A 197 6.09 -7.56 5.97
C GLU A 197 6.23 -8.49 4.76
N ALA A 198 5.38 -9.51 4.71
CA ALA A 198 5.17 -10.24 3.48
C ALA A 198 4.46 -9.30 2.52
N ALA A 199 5.15 -8.86 1.47
CA ALA A 199 4.46 -8.50 0.26
C ALA A 199 3.75 -9.77 -0.24
N GLU A 200 2.51 -9.98 0.19
CA GLU A 200 1.66 -11.06 -0.29
C GLU A 200 1.34 -10.77 -1.77
N ILE A 201 2.22 -11.23 -2.65
CA ILE A 201 1.80 -11.61 -3.99
C ILE A 201 0.88 -12.81 -3.78
N TRP A 202 -0.38 -12.69 -4.20
CA TRP A 202 -1.43 -13.68 -3.96
C TRP A 202 -1.15 -14.98 -4.74
N ALA A 203 -0.21 -15.77 -4.24
CA ALA A 203 0.09 -17.13 -4.67
C ALA A 203 -0.01 -18.02 -3.43
N ALA A 204 -0.88 -19.03 -3.50
CA ALA A 204 -0.95 -20.06 -2.46
C ALA A 204 0.35 -20.88 -2.50
N SER A 205 1.24 -20.65 -1.55
CA SER A 205 2.47 -21.43 -1.38
C SER A 205 2.69 -21.73 0.10
N ASP A 206 2.49 -23.00 0.45
CA ASP A 206 2.79 -23.61 1.74
C ASP A 206 4.22 -24.18 1.66
N ALA A 207 5.21 -23.40 2.12
CA ALA A 207 6.57 -23.90 2.30
C ALA A 207 7.31 -23.06 3.35
N GLY A 208 7.59 -23.68 4.50
CA GLY A 208 8.36 -23.09 5.59
C GLY A 208 9.79 -22.74 5.20
N GLN A 209 10.26 -21.57 5.65
CA GLN A 209 11.61 -21.06 5.43
C GLN A 209 12.56 -21.46 6.56
N PRO A 210 13.83 -21.79 6.26
CA PRO A 210 14.87 -21.88 7.27
C PRO A 210 15.29 -20.47 7.74
N HIS A 211 15.34 -20.26 9.06
CA HIS A 211 15.89 -19.05 9.68
C HIS A 211 17.43 -19.09 9.63
N ASP A 212 18.04 -18.04 9.11
CA ASP A 212 19.47 -17.79 9.23
C ASP A 212 19.73 -17.05 10.56
N GLU A 213 20.32 -17.76 11.53
CA GLU A 213 20.65 -17.25 12.87
C GLU A 213 21.98 -16.48 12.86
N ALA A 214 22.02 -15.31 12.22
CA ALA A 214 23.13 -14.37 12.39
C ALA A 214 22.74 -13.29 13.43
N THR A 215 23.45 -13.26 14.56
CA THR A 215 23.29 -12.24 15.60
C THR A 215 23.52 -10.83 15.02
N PRO A 216 22.56 -9.90 15.08
CA PRO A 216 22.73 -8.59 14.47
C PRO A 216 23.73 -7.73 15.26
N ALA A 217 24.64 -7.08 14.53
CA ALA A 217 25.59 -6.11 15.09
C ALA A 217 24.85 -4.83 15.49
N SER A 218 25.25 -4.20 16.60
CA SER A 218 24.75 -2.89 17.01
C SER A 218 25.22 -1.83 16.02
N ILE A 219 24.31 -1.10 15.37
CA ILE A 219 24.64 -0.07 14.36
C ILE A 219 24.08 1.29 14.83
N GLN A 220 24.88 2.36 14.79
CA GLN A 220 24.48 3.70 15.25
C GLN A 220 24.33 4.70 14.09
N GLY A 221 23.13 5.29 13.96
CA GLY A 221 22.85 6.42 13.06
C GLY A 221 21.61 6.20 12.20
N GLY A 222 20.42 6.58 12.67
CA GLY A 222 19.17 6.31 11.94
C GLY A 222 18.96 7.14 10.66
N ARG A 223 19.01 8.48 10.76
CA ARG A 223 18.58 9.36 9.66
C ARG A 223 19.64 9.50 8.56
N GLU A 224 20.88 9.77 8.95
CA GLU A 224 21.97 9.99 7.99
C GLU A 224 22.35 8.69 7.25
N ARG A 225 22.34 7.54 7.93
CA ARG A 225 22.54 6.22 7.31
C ARG A 225 21.45 5.92 6.28
N GLY A 226 20.19 6.12 6.65
CA GLY A 226 19.06 5.90 5.75
C GLY A 226 19.15 6.77 4.49
N LEU A 227 19.58 8.02 4.62
CA LEU A 227 19.79 8.93 3.49
C LEU A 227 20.88 8.43 2.54
N ILE A 228 22.00 7.92 3.07
CA ILE A 228 23.08 7.36 2.27
C ILE A 228 22.66 6.05 1.59
N LEU A 229 21.96 5.16 2.31
CA LEU A 229 21.44 3.91 1.74
C LEU A 229 20.46 4.16 0.59
N HIS A 230 19.53 5.10 0.77
CA HIS A 230 18.59 5.46 -0.28
C HIS A 230 19.32 6.00 -1.52
N LYS A 231 20.38 6.78 -1.30
CA LYS A 231 21.15 7.33 -2.42
C LYS A 231 21.96 6.24 -3.16
N LEU A 232 22.56 5.30 -2.43
CA LEU A 232 23.27 4.17 -3.04
C LEU A 232 22.33 3.27 -3.84
N LEU A 233 21.14 2.96 -3.28
CA LEU A 233 20.11 2.19 -3.99
C LEU A 233 19.64 2.89 -5.27
N GLU A 234 19.41 4.21 -5.21
CA GLU A 234 19.07 5.02 -6.38
C GLU A 234 20.16 4.89 -7.47
N GLU A 235 21.43 5.09 -7.10
CA GLU A 235 22.55 5.07 -8.05
C GLU A 235 22.80 3.69 -8.67
N VAL A 236 22.55 2.60 -7.95
CA VAL A 236 22.59 1.25 -8.52
C VAL A 236 21.46 1.06 -9.53
N LEU A 237 20.25 1.53 -9.22
CA LEU A 237 19.10 1.43 -10.11
C LEU A 237 19.22 2.31 -11.36
N THR A 238 19.86 3.48 -11.25
CA THR A 238 20.12 4.37 -12.40
C THR A 238 21.37 3.97 -13.19
N GLY A 239 22.19 3.05 -12.67
CA GLY A 239 23.44 2.59 -13.29
C GLY A 239 24.62 3.55 -13.10
N GLU A 240 24.52 4.49 -12.17
CA GLU A 240 25.57 5.45 -11.82
C GLU A 240 26.68 4.81 -10.97
N THR A 241 26.34 3.81 -10.14
CA THR A 241 27.27 3.08 -9.28
C THR A 241 27.08 1.56 -9.47
N PRO A 242 28.15 0.77 -9.71
CA PRO A 242 28.06 -0.69 -9.76
C PRO A 242 27.57 -1.30 -8.44
N ASP A 243 26.95 -2.49 -8.49
CA ASP A 243 26.40 -3.19 -7.32
C ASP A 243 27.44 -4.02 -6.55
N ASP A 244 28.73 -3.90 -6.87
CA ASP A 244 29.78 -4.57 -6.12
C ASP A 244 30.17 -3.84 -4.83
N VAL A 245 30.49 -4.63 -3.80
CA VAL A 245 30.78 -4.15 -2.44
C VAL A 245 31.92 -3.11 -2.42
N ALA A 246 32.92 -3.23 -3.29
CA ALA A 246 34.06 -2.32 -3.30
C ALA A 246 33.66 -0.94 -3.85
N CYS A 247 32.97 -0.91 -4.98
CA CYS A 247 32.43 0.33 -5.55
C CYS A 247 31.42 1.02 -4.63
N LEU A 248 30.54 0.24 -3.99
CA LEU A 248 29.56 0.76 -3.04
C LEU A 248 30.22 1.32 -1.77
N ALA A 249 31.29 0.70 -1.26
CA ALA A 249 32.01 1.21 -0.09
C ALA A 249 32.74 2.52 -0.38
N GLU A 250 33.40 2.62 -1.55
CA GLU A 250 34.03 3.86 -1.99
C GLU A 250 32.97 4.97 -2.15
N ARG A 251 31.82 4.64 -2.75
CA ARG A 251 30.74 5.61 -2.92
C ARG A 251 30.12 6.05 -1.60
N ALA A 252 29.88 5.12 -0.68
CA ALA A 252 29.40 5.41 0.66
C ALA A 252 30.33 6.37 1.41
N GLN A 253 31.64 6.20 1.27
CA GLN A 253 32.64 7.10 1.88
C GLN A 253 32.50 8.55 1.36
N VAL A 254 32.28 8.72 0.06
CA VAL A 254 32.05 10.04 -0.54
C VAL A 254 30.75 10.67 -0.04
N LEU A 255 29.68 9.89 0.07
CA LEU A 255 28.38 10.38 0.54
C LEU A 255 28.40 10.77 2.03
N ILE A 256 29.13 10.02 2.87
CA ILE A 256 29.34 10.36 4.28
C ILE A 256 30.08 11.70 4.42
N ALA A 257 31.13 11.90 3.63
CA ALA A 257 31.88 13.14 3.63
C ALA A 257 31.04 14.33 3.14
N ALA A 258 30.16 14.13 2.16
CA ALA A 258 29.29 15.18 1.60
C ALA A 258 28.24 15.72 2.59
N ILE A 259 27.94 14.97 3.66
CA ILE A 259 27.02 15.38 4.73
C ILE A 259 27.75 15.82 6.01
N ASP A 260 29.06 16.11 5.92
CA ASP A 260 29.93 16.54 7.02
C ASP A 260 29.92 15.58 8.23
N LYS A 261 29.87 14.27 7.97
CA LYS A 261 29.94 13.24 9.02
C LYS A 261 31.28 12.50 9.00
N PRO A 262 31.79 12.07 10.17
CA PRO A 262 32.99 11.25 10.22
C PRO A 262 32.69 9.84 9.72
N VAL A 263 33.62 9.33 8.92
CA VAL A 263 33.67 7.92 8.55
C VAL A 263 34.25 7.14 9.72
N VAL A 264 33.61 6.04 10.11
CA VAL A 264 34.10 5.13 11.15
C VAL A 264 34.17 3.71 10.60
N ASP A 265 35.12 2.91 11.10
CA ASP A 265 35.22 1.51 10.69
C ASP A 265 34.18 0.64 11.41
N ASP A 266 33.93 0.92 12.69
CA ASP A 266 32.97 0.22 13.54
C ASP A 266 31.56 0.83 13.39
N PRO A 267 30.59 0.10 12.81
CA PRO A 267 29.23 0.61 12.64
C PRO A 267 28.51 0.85 13.98
N ALA A 268 28.99 0.31 15.10
CA ALA A 268 28.45 0.60 16.42
C ALA A 268 28.77 2.03 16.90
N GLN A 269 29.72 2.72 16.25
CA GLN A 269 30.19 4.05 16.63
C GLN A 269 29.78 5.15 15.63
N GLY A 270 29.08 4.79 14.54
CA GLY A 270 28.68 5.74 13.50
C GLY A 270 28.59 5.14 12.09
N LEU A 271 28.76 6.00 11.07
CA LEU A 271 28.60 5.62 9.66
C LEU A 271 29.81 4.85 9.12
N SER A 272 29.62 3.55 8.86
CA SER A 272 30.64 2.68 8.26
C SER A 272 30.36 2.42 6.77
N PRO A 273 31.26 2.82 5.86
CA PRO A 273 31.11 2.58 4.42
C PRO A 273 31.01 1.08 4.08
N ALA A 274 31.74 0.24 4.83
CA ALA A 274 31.74 -1.20 4.62
C ALA A 274 30.39 -1.83 5.03
N GLU A 275 29.79 -1.34 6.12
CA GLU A 275 28.45 -1.77 6.55
C GLU A 275 27.37 -1.32 5.55
N LEU A 276 27.43 -0.05 5.13
CA LEU A 276 26.51 0.51 4.14
C LEU A 276 26.56 -0.23 2.80
N ALA A 277 27.77 -0.56 2.33
CA ALA A 277 27.96 -1.33 1.10
C ALA A 277 27.40 -2.76 1.20
N GLY A 278 27.63 -3.43 2.34
CA GLY A 278 27.11 -4.77 2.60
C GLY A 278 25.58 -4.84 2.72
N CYS A 279 24.91 -3.70 2.93
CA CYS A 279 23.45 -3.63 2.94
C CYS A 279 22.84 -3.48 1.53
N VAL A 280 23.62 -3.07 0.53
CA VAL A 280 23.12 -2.70 -0.81
C VAL A 280 23.51 -3.74 -1.87
N ALA A 281 24.70 -4.34 -1.77
CA ALA A 281 25.17 -5.41 -2.66
C ALA A 281 24.35 -6.71 -2.49
#